data_AF-A0A944SEB6-F1
#
_entry.id   AF-A0A944SEB6-F1
#
_cell.length_a   1.000
_cell.length_b   1.000
_cell.length_c   1.000
_cell.angle_alpha   90.00
_cell.angle_beta   90.00
_cell.angle_gamma   90.00
#
_symmetry.space_group_name_H-M   'P 1'
#
loop_
_entity.id
_entity.type
_entity.pdbx_description
1 polymer ?
#
loop_
_entity_poly.entity_id
_entity_poly.type
_entity_poly.pdbx_seq_one_letter_code
_entity_poly.pdbx_strand_id
1 'polypeptide(L)'
;MAQITAALVKELRELTGAGMMDCKKALGETDGDVQAGVDWLRKKGLAAAAKKAGRIASEGLVGVALDGNAGAVVEVNAETDFVARNETFQEYVKAVAGIALANDGDMDAIKVAEYPGGEGRNVADQLTHMIATIGENMSLRRAQVLKVKSGVLGSYIHNAAGDGLGKIAVLVAVESDADAAKLATVGKHVAMHVAAANPQSVSRDDLDPEALEREKNVLSDQARASGKPENIIEKMVEGRLRKFYEEACLVDQVFVMDTESKVGDVVADAGKEAGGAAAVGGFIRYALGEGLAKKDEDFAAEVAATAGG
;
A
#
# COMPACT_ATOMS: atom_id res chain seq x y z
N MET A 1 29.03 -28.02 -22.89
CA MET A 1 27.93 -27.19 -22.37
C MET A 1 26.74 -28.10 -22.14
N ALA A 2 26.48 -28.48 -20.89
CA ALA A 2 25.27 -29.24 -20.58
C ALA A 2 24.02 -28.44 -20.99
N GLN A 3 23.00 -29.13 -21.50
CA GLN A 3 21.75 -28.47 -21.88
C GLN A 3 20.97 -28.10 -20.62
N ILE A 4 20.95 -26.81 -20.26
CA ILE A 4 20.16 -26.31 -19.13
C ILE A 4 18.69 -26.35 -19.53
N THR A 5 17.95 -27.33 -19.00
CA THR A 5 16.51 -27.47 -19.25
C THR A 5 15.70 -26.65 -18.25
N ALA A 6 14.48 -26.24 -18.63
CA ALA A 6 13.57 -25.54 -17.72
C ALA A 6 13.23 -26.37 -16.47
N ALA A 7 13.20 -27.70 -16.60
CA ALA A 7 12.98 -28.61 -15.48
C ALA A 7 14.10 -28.54 -14.43
N LEU A 8 15.37 -28.51 -14.86
CA LEU A 8 16.51 -28.37 -13.96
C LEU A 8 16.50 -27.03 -13.22
N VAL A 9 16.18 -25.93 -13.91
CA VAL A 9 16.08 -24.62 -13.27
C VAL A 9 14.96 -24.60 -12.22
N LYS A 10 13.81 -25.20 -12.54
CA LYS A 10 12.69 -25.34 -11.60
C LYS A 10 13.08 -26.18 -10.38
N GLU A 11 13.73 -27.32 -10.58
CA GLU A 11 14.21 -28.18 -9.50
C GLU A 11 15.17 -27.44 -8.57
N LEU A 12 16.18 -26.76 -9.12
CA LEU A 12 17.13 -25.99 -8.31
C LEU A 12 16.43 -24.86 -7.53
N ARG A 13 15.43 -24.21 -8.14
CA ARG A 13 14.61 -23.18 -7.47
C ARG A 13 13.83 -23.76 -6.31
N GLU A 14 13.17 -24.91 -6.48
CA GLU A 14 12.40 -25.57 -5.42
C GLU A 14 13.30 -25.97 -4.24
N LEU A 15 14.54 -26.41 -4.51
CA LEU A 15 15.51 -26.79 -3.48
C LEU A 15 16.09 -25.60 -2.70
N THR A 16 16.26 -24.44 -3.36
CA THR A 16 17.04 -23.33 -2.78
C THR A 16 16.20 -22.11 -2.42
N GLY A 17 15.03 -21.95 -3.03
CA GLY A 17 14.23 -20.74 -2.96
C GLY A 17 14.87 -19.51 -3.62
N ALA A 18 15.90 -19.67 -4.45
CA ALA A 18 16.53 -18.57 -5.18
C ALA A 18 15.67 -18.11 -6.38
N GLY A 19 15.94 -16.92 -6.92
CA GLY A 19 15.26 -16.42 -8.11
C GLY A 19 15.52 -17.30 -9.35
N MET A 20 14.59 -17.31 -10.30
CA MET A 20 14.68 -18.17 -11.51
C MET A 20 15.96 -17.88 -12.30
N MET A 21 16.28 -16.60 -12.50
CA MET A 21 17.49 -16.19 -13.23
C MET A 21 18.78 -16.55 -12.50
N ASP A 22 18.77 -16.46 -11.16
CA ASP A 22 19.91 -16.87 -10.34
C ASP A 22 20.14 -18.39 -10.42
N CYS A 23 19.07 -19.19 -10.43
CA CYS A 23 19.14 -20.64 -10.63
C CYS A 23 19.66 -21.00 -12.02
N LYS A 24 19.19 -20.30 -13.06
CA LYS A 24 19.66 -20.51 -14.44
C LYS A 24 21.15 -20.17 -14.57
N LYS A 25 21.59 -19.09 -13.95
CA LYS A 25 23.00 -18.68 -13.91
C LYS A 25 23.85 -19.72 -13.16
N ALA A 26 23.41 -20.17 -11.99
CA ALA A 26 24.09 -21.20 -11.22
C ALA A 26 24.29 -22.48 -12.03
N LEU A 27 23.26 -23.00 -12.68
CA LEU A 27 23.35 -24.19 -13.54
C LEU A 27 24.28 -23.97 -14.75
N GLY A 28 24.41 -22.74 -15.25
CA GLY A 28 25.36 -22.42 -16.30
C GLY A 28 26.82 -22.48 -15.83
N GLU A 29 27.08 -22.01 -14.62
CA GLU A 29 28.41 -22.04 -14.00
C GLU A 29 28.81 -23.43 -13.47
N THR A 30 27.84 -24.35 -13.36
CA THR A 30 28.05 -25.69 -12.80
C THR A 30 27.75 -26.80 -13.79
N ASP A 31 27.75 -26.50 -15.09
CA ASP A 31 27.51 -27.48 -16.17
C ASP A 31 26.25 -28.32 -15.96
N GLY A 32 25.18 -27.70 -15.45
CA GLY A 32 23.88 -28.35 -15.21
C GLY A 32 23.82 -29.25 -13.97
N ASP A 33 24.89 -29.34 -13.17
CA ASP A 33 24.87 -30.08 -11.91
C ASP A 33 24.06 -29.32 -10.85
N VAL A 34 22.95 -29.92 -10.42
CA VAL A 34 22.01 -29.36 -9.43
C VAL A 34 22.69 -29.19 -8.07
N GLN A 35 23.46 -30.17 -7.61
CA GLN A 35 24.09 -30.14 -6.28
C GLN A 35 25.21 -29.09 -6.25
N ALA A 36 26.03 -29.05 -7.30
CA ALA A 36 27.02 -27.98 -7.47
C ALA A 36 26.35 -26.60 -7.60
N GLY A 37 25.20 -26.53 -8.27
CA GLY A 37 24.39 -25.31 -8.39
C GLY A 37 23.86 -24.81 -7.05
N VAL A 38 23.38 -25.71 -6.17
CA VAL A 38 23.02 -25.40 -4.79
C VAL A 38 24.21 -24.79 -4.05
N ASP A 39 25.38 -25.42 -4.14
CA ASP A 39 26.59 -24.94 -3.47
C ASP A 39 27.07 -23.60 -4.03
N TRP A 40 26.91 -23.38 -5.34
CA TRP A 40 27.20 -22.10 -5.97
C TRP A 40 26.28 -20.99 -5.43
N LEU A 41 24.97 -21.23 -5.37
CA LEU A 41 23.99 -20.28 -4.82
C LEU A 41 24.27 -19.99 -3.34
N ARG A 42 24.64 -21.01 -2.55
CA ARG A 42 25.02 -20.83 -1.14
C ARG A 42 26.27 -19.98 -0.99
N LYS A 43 27.31 -20.21 -1.79
CA LYS A 43 28.54 -19.40 -1.81
C LYS A 43 28.26 -17.94 -2.19
N LYS A 44 27.21 -17.69 -2.97
CA LYS A 44 26.75 -16.35 -3.36
C LYS A 44 25.72 -15.74 -2.41
N GLY A 45 25.28 -16.45 -1.37
CA GLY A 45 24.26 -15.99 -0.42
C GLY A 45 22.81 -16.04 -0.93
N LEU A 46 22.57 -16.61 -2.12
CA LEU A 46 21.28 -16.57 -2.82
C LEU A 46 20.27 -17.65 -2.38
N ALA A 47 20.73 -18.67 -1.64
CA ALA A 47 19.89 -19.79 -1.17
C ALA A 47 19.18 -19.53 0.18
N ALA A 48 19.14 -18.27 0.65
CA ALA A 48 18.68 -17.94 2.01
C ALA A 48 17.31 -17.24 2.06
N ALA A 49 16.71 -16.89 0.93
CA ALA A 49 15.48 -16.08 0.91
C ALA A 49 14.28 -16.82 1.51
N ALA A 50 14.05 -18.08 1.12
CA ALA A 50 12.93 -18.89 1.62
C ALA A 50 12.92 -19.05 3.16
N LYS A 51 14.09 -19.11 3.80
CA LYS A 51 14.19 -19.21 5.27
C LYS A 51 13.74 -17.94 6.00
N LYS A 52 13.72 -16.79 5.31
CA LYS A 52 13.32 -15.51 5.91
C LYS A 52 11.84 -15.20 5.71
N ALA A 53 11.18 -15.82 4.73
CA ALA A 53 9.78 -15.58 4.37
C ALA A 53 8.78 -15.70 5.54
N GLY A 54 9.10 -16.51 6.57
CA GLY A 54 8.26 -16.68 7.75
C GLY A 54 8.37 -15.59 8.82
N ARG A 55 9.28 -14.62 8.67
CA ARG A 55 9.47 -13.53 9.64
C ARG A 55 8.49 -12.40 9.41
N ILE A 56 8.03 -11.74 10.48
CA ILE A 56 7.07 -10.63 10.37
C ILE A 56 7.75 -9.44 9.69
N ALA A 57 7.13 -8.94 8.63
CA ALA A 57 7.54 -7.74 7.91
C ALA A 57 6.41 -6.69 8.01
N SER A 58 6.48 -5.82 9.03
CA SER A 58 5.51 -4.75 9.26
C SER A 58 6.07 -3.35 9.02
N GLU A 59 7.38 -3.22 8.82
CA GLU A 59 8.05 -1.99 8.40
C GLU A 59 8.16 -1.92 6.87
N GLY A 60 8.96 -1.00 6.33
CA GLY A 60 9.10 -0.75 4.89
C GLY A 60 8.59 0.62 4.45
N LEU A 61 8.02 0.68 3.23
CA LEU A 61 7.55 1.91 2.58
C LEU A 61 6.28 1.69 1.76
N VAL A 62 5.50 2.76 1.63
CA VAL A 62 4.52 2.90 0.56
C VAL A 62 5.09 3.81 -0.54
N GLY A 63 4.74 3.52 -1.79
CA GLY A 63 5.20 4.26 -2.96
C GLY A 63 4.05 4.69 -3.87
N VAL A 64 4.22 5.82 -4.54
CA VAL A 64 3.27 6.37 -5.51
C VAL A 64 3.94 6.59 -6.87
N ALA A 65 3.24 6.23 -7.94
CA ALA A 65 3.56 6.63 -9.30
C ALA A 65 2.35 7.34 -9.92
N LEU A 66 2.60 8.37 -10.72
CA LEU A 66 1.57 9.16 -11.42
C LEU A 66 1.89 9.24 -12.90
N ASP A 67 0.88 9.11 -13.75
CA ASP A 67 0.94 9.37 -15.19
C ASP A 67 -0.36 10.04 -15.65
N GLY A 68 -0.32 11.35 -15.85
CA GLY A 68 -1.47 12.17 -16.22
C GLY A 68 -2.64 11.99 -15.23
N ASN A 69 -3.70 11.32 -15.70
CA ASN A 69 -4.93 11.10 -14.97
C ASN A 69 -5.00 9.73 -14.25
N ALA A 70 -3.90 9.01 -14.17
CA ALA A 70 -3.81 7.73 -13.49
C ALA A 70 -2.67 7.73 -12.47
N GLY A 71 -2.84 6.99 -11.38
CA GLY A 71 -1.80 6.80 -10.39
C GLY A 71 -1.92 5.48 -9.66
N ALA A 72 -0.79 4.97 -9.22
CA ALA A 72 -0.70 3.73 -8.46
C ALA A 72 -0.16 3.99 -7.06
N VAL A 73 -0.66 3.22 -6.09
CA VAL A 73 -0.08 3.11 -4.75
C VAL A 73 0.34 1.68 -4.52
N VAL A 74 1.56 1.48 -4.01
CA VAL A 74 2.09 0.17 -3.63
C VAL A 74 2.55 0.18 -2.18
N GLU A 75 2.47 -0.96 -1.51
CA GLU A 75 3.10 -1.18 -0.20
C GLU A 75 4.12 -2.32 -0.32
N VAL A 76 5.37 -2.02 0.04
CA VAL A 76 6.44 -3.01 0.13
C VAL A 76 6.93 -3.03 1.57
N ASN A 77 6.79 -4.17 2.23
CA ASN A 77 7.18 -4.34 3.62
C ASN A 77 8.59 -4.91 3.75
N ALA A 78 9.19 -4.63 4.91
CA ALA A 78 10.46 -5.19 5.39
C ALA A 78 10.34 -5.52 6.89
N GLU A 79 11.32 -6.25 7.44
CA GLU A 79 11.36 -6.53 8.88
C GLU A 79 11.62 -5.26 9.69
N THR A 80 12.58 -4.42 9.27
CA THR A 80 13.01 -3.23 10.01
C THR A 80 12.81 -1.91 9.26
N ASP A 81 12.83 -0.79 9.98
CA ASP A 81 12.79 0.55 9.40
C ASP A 81 14.13 0.95 8.76
N PHE A 82 15.22 0.26 9.07
CA PHE A 82 16.53 0.48 8.45
C PHE A 82 16.51 0.17 6.96
N VAL A 83 15.81 -0.90 6.55
CA VAL A 83 15.64 -1.26 5.13
C VAL A 83 14.90 -0.16 4.37
N ALA A 84 13.97 0.55 5.00
CA ALA A 84 13.26 1.67 4.36
C ALA A 84 14.20 2.85 3.97
N ARG A 85 15.38 2.93 4.57
CA ARG A 85 16.40 3.96 4.26
C ARG A 85 17.43 3.48 3.22
N ASN A 86 17.40 2.20 2.85
CA ASN A 86 18.30 1.63 1.88
C ASN A 86 17.91 2.08 0.46
N GLU A 87 18.86 2.63 -0.30
CA GLU A 87 18.60 3.19 -1.63
C GLU A 87 18.07 2.14 -2.62
N THR A 88 18.63 0.92 -2.62
CA THR A 88 18.17 -0.18 -3.47
C THR A 88 16.73 -0.57 -3.15
N PHE A 89 16.35 -0.55 -1.86
CA PHE A 89 14.96 -0.78 -1.46
C PHE A 89 14.04 0.33 -1.96
N GLN A 90 14.43 1.59 -1.79
CA GLN A 90 13.65 2.73 -2.29
C GLN A 90 13.47 2.71 -3.82
N GLU A 91 14.52 2.38 -4.57
CA GLU A 91 14.48 2.20 -6.02
C GLU A 91 13.52 1.08 -6.42
N TYR A 92 13.55 -0.05 -5.69
CA TYR A 92 12.61 -1.14 -5.91
C TYR A 92 11.16 -0.70 -5.69
N VAL A 93 10.85 0.00 -4.60
CA VAL A 93 9.47 0.48 -4.34
C VAL A 93 9.01 1.44 -5.44
N LYS A 94 9.87 2.37 -5.89
CA LYS A 94 9.57 3.30 -6.99
C LYS A 94 9.31 2.56 -8.30
N ALA A 95 10.19 1.65 -8.68
CA ALA A 95 10.05 0.88 -9.91
C ALA A 95 8.75 0.05 -9.89
N VAL A 96 8.45 -0.60 -8.78
CA VAL A 96 7.21 -1.38 -8.62
C VAL A 96 5.97 -0.50 -8.64
N ALA A 97 6.01 0.73 -8.12
CA ALA A 97 4.89 1.67 -8.26
C ALA A 97 4.59 1.98 -9.73
N GLY A 98 5.62 2.22 -10.54
CA GLY A 98 5.47 2.42 -11.99
C GLY A 98 4.96 1.17 -12.72
N ILE A 99 5.47 -0.01 -12.35
CA ILE A 99 4.99 -1.29 -12.90
C ILE A 99 3.54 -1.54 -12.51
N ALA A 100 3.14 -1.23 -11.27
CA ALA A 100 1.77 -1.34 -10.80
C ALA A 100 0.82 -0.46 -11.60
N LEU A 101 1.24 0.77 -11.93
CA LEU A 101 0.47 1.66 -12.79
C LEU A 101 0.28 1.08 -14.20
N ALA A 102 1.34 0.51 -14.78
CA ALA A 102 1.30 -0.10 -16.12
C ALA A 102 0.48 -1.40 -16.18
N ASN A 103 0.24 -2.05 -15.04
CA ASN A 103 -0.48 -3.33 -14.93
C ASN A 103 -1.79 -3.21 -14.14
N ASP A 104 -2.38 -2.00 -14.07
CA ASP A 104 -3.67 -1.75 -13.43
C ASP A 104 -3.79 -2.24 -11.97
N GLY A 105 -2.67 -2.34 -11.25
CA GLY A 105 -2.62 -2.83 -9.87
C GLY A 105 -2.78 -4.35 -9.72
N ASP A 106 -2.82 -5.11 -10.82
CA ASP A 106 -2.93 -6.57 -10.79
C ASP A 106 -1.64 -7.18 -10.19
N MET A 107 -1.76 -7.70 -8.96
CA MET A 107 -0.63 -8.23 -8.21
C MET A 107 0.07 -9.41 -8.89
N ASP A 108 -0.65 -10.23 -9.65
CA ASP A 108 -0.05 -11.39 -10.31
C ASP A 108 0.68 -10.96 -11.58
N ALA A 109 0.12 -10.01 -12.34
CA ALA A 109 0.80 -9.37 -13.46
C ALA A 109 2.06 -8.60 -13.00
N ILE A 110 1.96 -7.84 -11.91
CA ILE A 110 3.08 -7.07 -11.35
C ILE A 110 4.24 -8.00 -10.97
N LYS A 111 3.98 -9.11 -10.27
CA LYS A 111 5.03 -10.03 -9.80
C LYS A 111 5.85 -10.63 -10.95
N VAL A 112 5.22 -10.88 -12.10
CA VAL A 112 5.87 -11.52 -13.26
C VAL A 112 6.39 -10.52 -14.29
N ALA A 113 6.05 -9.24 -14.17
CA ALA A 113 6.58 -8.17 -15.01
C ALA A 113 8.10 -8.04 -14.86
N GLU A 114 8.78 -7.68 -15.95
CA GLU A 114 10.22 -7.46 -15.96
C GLU A 114 10.60 -6.32 -15.00
N TYR A 115 11.64 -6.53 -14.19
CA TYR A 115 12.18 -5.49 -13.32
C TYR A 115 13.26 -4.70 -14.06
N PRO A 116 13.09 -3.38 -14.26
CA PRO A 116 14.07 -2.54 -14.95
C PRO A 116 15.46 -2.60 -14.28
N GLY A 117 16.50 -2.93 -15.04
CA GLY A 117 17.86 -3.05 -14.52
C GLY A 117 18.12 -4.29 -13.67
N GLY A 118 17.18 -5.23 -13.56
CA GLY A 118 17.26 -6.43 -12.71
C GLY A 118 18.05 -7.60 -13.29
N GLU A 119 18.95 -7.40 -14.25
CA GLU A 119 19.67 -8.49 -14.96
C GLU A 119 18.74 -9.59 -15.52
N GLY A 120 17.56 -9.20 -16.02
CA GLY A 120 16.55 -10.11 -16.57
C GLY A 120 15.63 -10.76 -15.54
N ARG A 121 15.71 -10.36 -14.26
CA ARG A 121 14.73 -10.76 -13.23
C ARG A 121 13.39 -10.05 -13.45
N ASN A 122 12.30 -10.74 -13.10
CA ASN A 122 11.01 -10.09 -12.86
C ASN A 122 10.96 -9.47 -11.47
N VAL A 123 9.88 -8.76 -11.15
CA VAL A 123 9.66 -8.12 -9.84
C VAL A 123 9.82 -9.10 -8.68
N ALA A 124 9.19 -10.28 -8.75
CA ALA A 124 9.26 -11.27 -7.67
C ALA A 124 10.67 -11.85 -7.47
N ASP A 125 11.39 -12.12 -8.55
CA ASP A 125 12.76 -12.62 -8.48
C ASP A 125 13.74 -11.53 -8.01
N GLN A 126 13.51 -10.27 -8.38
CA GLN A 126 14.29 -9.15 -7.87
C GLN A 126 14.09 -8.97 -6.36
N LEU A 127 12.85 -9.08 -5.87
CA LEU A 127 12.59 -9.08 -4.43
C LEU A 127 13.31 -10.23 -3.72
N THR A 128 13.24 -11.44 -4.30
CA THR A 128 13.93 -12.63 -3.78
C THR A 128 15.44 -12.40 -3.70
N HIS A 129 16.01 -11.78 -4.72
CA HIS A 129 17.42 -11.39 -4.76
C HIS A 129 17.75 -10.40 -3.63
N MET A 130 16.93 -9.37 -3.42
CA MET A 130 17.12 -8.41 -2.33
C MET A 130 17.03 -9.05 -0.94
N ILE A 131 16.09 -9.97 -0.70
CA ILE A 131 15.98 -10.72 0.57
C ILE A 131 17.26 -11.54 0.84
N ALA A 132 17.87 -12.09 -0.21
CA ALA A 132 19.10 -12.83 -0.11
C ALA A 132 20.30 -11.92 0.21
N THR A 133 20.42 -10.78 -0.46
CA THR A 133 21.58 -9.89 -0.35
C THR A 133 21.53 -8.93 0.84
N ILE A 134 20.34 -8.40 1.18
CA ILE A 134 20.14 -7.52 2.33
C ILE A 134 20.02 -8.34 3.62
N GLY A 135 19.42 -9.54 3.55
CA GLY A 135 19.35 -10.42 4.71
C GLY A 135 18.10 -10.26 5.59
N GLU A 136 17.11 -9.50 5.15
CA GLU A 136 15.80 -9.36 5.81
C GLU A 136 14.67 -9.87 4.92
N ASN A 137 13.59 -10.35 5.52
CA ASN A 137 12.34 -10.63 4.86
C ASN A 137 11.74 -9.35 4.30
N MET A 138 11.21 -9.45 3.09
CA MET A 138 10.52 -8.36 2.41
C MET A 138 9.32 -8.93 1.65
N SER A 139 8.29 -8.13 1.49
CA SER A 139 7.10 -8.55 0.74
C SER A 139 6.53 -7.41 -0.07
N LEU A 140 6.21 -7.68 -1.33
CA LEU A 140 5.31 -6.83 -2.10
C LEU A 140 3.88 -7.17 -1.68
N ARG A 141 3.28 -6.34 -0.84
CA ARG A 141 2.05 -6.70 -0.11
C ARG A 141 0.79 -6.41 -0.89
N ARG A 142 0.65 -5.19 -1.39
CA ARG A 142 -0.56 -4.74 -2.09
C ARG A 142 -0.24 -3.60 -3.05
N ALA A 143 -1.04 -3.50 -4.10
CA ALA A 143 -1.02 -2.44 -5.09
C ALA A 143 -2.46 -2.08 -5.47
N GLN A 144 -2.74 -0.80 -5.74
CA GLN A 144 -4.00 -0.35 -6.31
C GLN A 144 -3.75 0.82 -7.25
N VAL A 145 -4.63 0.99 -8.24
CA VAL A 145 -4.59 2.08 -9.21
C VAL A 145 -5.88 2.89 -9.12
N LEU A 146 -5.75 4.22 -9.12
CA LEU A 146 -6.86 5.15 -9.23
C LEU A 146 -6.73 5.93 -10.53
N LYS A 147 -7.84 6.09 -11.24
CA LYS A 147 -7.93 6.85 -12.49
C LYS A 147 -9.02 7.90 -12.35
N VAL A 148 -8.80 9.06 -12.95
CA VAL A 148 -9.80 10.12 -13.10
C VAL A 148 -10.16 10.23 -14.57
N LYS A 149 -11.46 10.24 -14.92
CA LYS A 149 -11.85 10.32 -16.34
C LYS A 149 -11.64 11.73 -16.87
N SER A 150 -12.10 12.73 -16.12
CA SER A 150 -11.94 14.15 -16.43
C SER A 150 -11.74 14.90 -15.12
N GLY A 151 -10.73 15.74 -15.03
CA GLY A 151 -10.40 16.46 -13.79
C GLY A 151 -8.95 16.28 -13.40
N VAL A 152 -8.68 16.05 -12.11
CA VAL A 152 -7.31 15.96 -11.59
C VAL A 152 -7.15 14.83 -10.58
N LEU A 153 -5.97 14.20 -10.59
CA LEU A 153 -5.55 13.25 -9.57
C LEU A 153 -4.67 13.98 -8.54
N GLY A 154 -5.19 14.16 -7.34
CA GLY A 154 -4.43 14.65 -6.19
C GLY A 154 -3.61 13.53 -5.56
N SER A 155 -2.39 13.83 -5.12
CA SER A 155 -1.52 12.88 -4.43
C SER A 155 -0.87 13.49 -3.19
N TYR A 156 -0.69 12.69 -2.15
CA TYR A 156 0.08 13.09 -0.97
C TYR A 156 0.84 11.93 -0.33
N ILE A 157 2.09 12.21 0.04
CA ILE A 157 2.96 11.31 0.80
C ILE A 157 3.20 11.94 2.17
N HIS A 158 2.94 11.18 3.24
CA HIS A 158 3.27 11.58 4.61
C HIS A 158 4.48 10.82 5.15
N ASN A 159 5.29 11.51 5.96
CA ASN A 159 6.60 11.03 6.45
C ASN A 159 7.46 10.53 5.29
N ALA A 160 7.78 11.46 4.39
CA ALA A 160 8.50 11.14 3.17
C ALA A 160 9.90 10.59 3.46
N ALA A 161 10.23 9.47 2.83
CA ALA A 161 11.56 8.85 2.82
C ALA A 161 12.34 9.16 1.53
N GLY A 162 11.65 9.71 0.52
CA GLY A 162 12.17 10.11 -0.78
C GLY A 162 11.03 10.57 -1.70
N ASP A 163 11.36 10.95 -2.92
CA ASP A 163 10.35 11.33 -3.92
C ASP A 163 9.35 10.18 -4.16
N GLY A 164 8.06 10.46 -4.00
CA GLY A 164 6.98 9.46 -4.12
C GLY A 164 6.97 8.36 -3.05
N LEU A 165 7.78 8.44 -1.98
CA LEU A 165 7.94 7.37 -0.99
C LEU A 165 7.72 7.85 0.44
N GLY A 166 6.99 7.09 1.27
CA GLY A 166 6.81 7.43 2.68
C GLY A 166 6.14 6.35 3.51
N LYS A 167 5.51 6.76 4.62
CA LYS A 167 4.76 5.86 5.53
C LYS A 167 3.26 5.89 5.30
N ILE A 168 2.73 6.96 4.71
CA ILE A 168 1.34 7.03 4.24
C ILE A 168 1.35 7.59 2.81
N ALA A 169 0.58 6.97 1.93
CA ALA A 169 0.40 7.39 0.55
C ALA A 169 -1.08 7.51 0.24
N VAL A 170 -1.45 8.61 -0.40
CA VAL A 170 -2.83 8.92 -0.76
C VAL A 170 -2.93 9.36 -2.20
N LEU A 171 -3.93 8.84 -2.91
CA LEU A 171 -4.44 9.35 -4.17
C LEU A 171 -5.90 9.77 -4.01
N VAL A 172 -6.30 10.87 -4.64
CA VAL A 172 -7.69 11.35 -4.67
C VAL A 172 -8.04 11.73 -6.10
N ALA A 173 -9.10 11.14 -6.65
CA ALA A 173 -9.67 11.55 -7.92
C ALA A 173 -10.67 12.68 -7.67
N VAL A 174 -10.41 13.84 -8.27
CA VAL A 174 -11.37 14.95 -8.34
C VAL A 174 -11.91 14.98 -9.77
N GLU A 175 -13.14 14.51 -9.94
CA GLU A 175 -13.84 14.54 -11.23
C GLU A 175 -14.35 15.95 -11.50
N SER A 176 -14.06 16.50 -12.68
CA SER A 176 -14.44 17.85 -13.06
C SER A 176 -14.41 18.09 -14.57
N ASP A 177 -15.23 19.03 -15.04
CA ASP A 177 -15.21 19.62 -16.38
C ASP A 177 -14.49 20.98 -16.43
N ALA A 178 -13.97 21.47 -15.30
CA ALA A 178 -13.22 22.72 -15.20
C ALA A 178 -11.74 22.53 -15.58
N ASP A 179 -10.99 23.65 -15.60
CA ASP A 179 -9.55 23.64 -15.85
C ASP A 179 -8.80 22.86 -14.74
N ALA A 180 -8.26 21.69 -15.09
CA ALA A 180 -7.56 20.80 -14.17
C ALA A 180 -6.37 21.48 -13.47
N ALA A 181 -5.71 22.45 -14.10
CA ALA A 181 -4.59 23.16 -13.49
C ALA A 181 -5.03 23.98 -12.26
N LYS A 182 -6.27 24.49 -12.27
CA LYS A 182 -6.85 25.25 -11.16
C LYS A 182 -7.29 24.34 -10.01
N LEU A 183 -7.52 23.05 -10.28
CA LEU A 183 -7.96 22.07 -9.29
C LEU A 183 -6.81 21.30 -8.63
N ALA A 184 -5.59 21.40 -9.15
CA ALA A 184 -4.43 20.67 -8.63
C ALA A 184 -4.20 20.93 -7.13
N THR A 185 -4.36 22.18 -6.67
CA THR A 185 -4.19 22.55 -5.26
C THR A 185 -5.25 21.90 -4.37
N VAL A 186 -6.53 21.96 -4.75
CA VAL A 186 -7.61 21.34 -3.95
C VAL A 186 -7.45 19.82 -3.92
N GLY A 187 -7.09 19.18 -5.05
CA GLY A 187 -6.82 17.75 -5.10
C GLY A 187 -5.72 17.33 -4.13
N LYS A 188 -4.60 18.07 -4.10
CA LYS A 188 -3.51 17.83 -3.12
C LYS A 188 -3.98 18.02 -1.69
N HIS A 189 -4.73 19.08 -1.41
CA HIS A 189 -5.20 19.36 -0.05
C HIS A 189 -6.20 18.33 0.46
N VAL A 190 -7.09 17.83 -0.41
CA VAL A 190 -7.99 16.72 -0.06
C VAL A 190 -7.18 15.44 0.18
N ALA A 191 -6.12 15.17 -0.60
CA ALA A 191 -5.24 14.03 -0.33
C ALA A 191 -4.54 14.13 1.05
N MET A 192 -4.15 15.34 1.47
CA MET A 192 -3.62 15.60 2.82
C MET A 192 -4.69 15.35 3.90
N HIS A 193 -5.92 15.78 3.66
CA HIS A 193 -7.04 15.53 4.56
C HIS A 193 -7.29 14.03 4.73
N VAL A 194 -7.40 13.28 3.63
CA VAL A 194 -7.60 11.82 3.66
C VAL A 194 -6.47 11.12 4.44
N ALA A 195 -5.22 11.55 4.27
CA ALA A 195 -4.10 10.98 5.03
C ALA A 195 -4.29 11.10 6.55
N ALA A 196 -4.79 12.25 7.01
CA ALA A 196 -4.99 12.58 8.42
C ALA A 196 -6.30 12.02 9.00
N ALA A 197 -7.43 12.18 8.29
CA ALA A 197 -8.76 11.86 8.77
C ALA A 197 -9.15 10.38 8.54
N ASN A 198 -8.48 9.67 7.63
CA ASN A 198 -8.71 8.26 7.33
C ASN A 198 -10.21 7.91 7.12
N PRO A 199 -10.91 8.58 6.18
CA PRO A 199 -12.29 8.24 5.85
C PRO A 199 -12.42 6.78 5.40
N GLN A 200 -13.60 6.20 5.63
CA GLN A 200 -13.95 4.85 5.21
C GLN A 200 -14.49 4.82 3.78
N SER A 201 -15.21 5.87 3.37
CA SER A 201 -15.81 5.98 2.04
C SER A 201 -15.79 7.41 1.51
N VAL A 202 -16.07 7.60 0.22
CA VAL A 202 -16.20 8.93 -0.38
C VAL A 202 -17.47 9.59 0.15
N SER A 203 -18.62 8.93 -0.04
CA SER A 203 -19.93 9.40 0.39
C SER A 203 -20.69 8.34 1.19
N ARG A 204 -21.88 8.70 1.68
CA ARG A 204 -22.75 7.79 2.42
C ARG A 204 -23.26 6.63 1.56
N ASP A 205 -23.43 6.88 0.26
CA ASP A 205 -23.90 5.88 -0.70
C ASP A 205 -22.81 4.85 -1.01
N ASP A 206 -21.55 5.20 -0.77
CA ASP A 206 -20.38 4.33 -0.98
C ASP A 206 -19.99 3.54 0.27
N LEU A 207 -20.70 3.71 1.40
CA LEU A 207 -20.45 2.94 2.61
C LEU A 207 -20.88 1.48 2.42
N ASP A 208 -20.11 0.56 3.00
CA ASP A 208 -20.51 -0.84 3.10
C ASP A 208 -21.87 -0.94 3.84
N PRO A 209 -22.94 -1.41 3.17
CA PRO A 209 -24.26 -1.51 3.77
C PRO A 209 -24.26 -2.38 5.02
N GLU A 210 -23.44 -3.43 5.06
CA GLU A 210 -23.35 -4.30 6.24
C GLU A 210 -22.69 -3.57 7.43
N ALA A 211 -21.63 -2.79 7.17
CA ALA A 211 -20.99 -1.99 8.22
C ALA A 211 -21.95 -0.94 8.77
N LEU A 212 -22.70 -0.26 7.89
CA LEU A 212 -23.70 0.73 8.29
C LEU A 212 -24.84 0.11 9.11
N GLU A 213 -25.36 -1.04 8.69
CA GLU A 213 -26.42 -1.73 9.43
C GLU A 213 -25.94 -2.21 10.80
N ARG A 214 -24.73 -2.77 10.87
CA ARG A 214 -24.08 -3.12 12.15
C ARG A 214 -23.97 -1.92 13.07
N GLU A 215 -23.47 -0.79 12.56
CA GLU A 215 -23.33 0.44 13.35
C GLU A 215 -24.70 0.95 13.84
N LYS A 216 -25.70 0.99 12.97
CA LYS A 216 -27.07 1.40 13.32
C LYS A 216 -27.66 0.53 14.43
N ASN A 217 -27.45 -0.79 14.38
CA ASN A 217 -27.92 -1.71 15.41
C ASN A 217 -27.23 -1.44 16.75
N VAL A 218 -25.91 -1.27 16.76
CA VAL A 218 -25.13 -0.92 17.96
C VAL A 218 -25.66 0.38 18.58
N LEU A 219 -25.83 1.43 17.78
CA LEU A 219 -26.32 2.73 18.25
C LEU A 219 -27.74 2.64 18.81
N SER A 220 -28.60 1.83 18.20
CA SER A 220 -29.98 1.60 18.64
C SER A 220 -30.03 0.89 19.98
N ASP A 221 -29.24 -0.17 20.17
CA ASP A 221 -29.20 -0.93 21.41
C ASP A 221 -28.61 -0.11 22.57
N GLN A 222 -27.56 0.68 22.30
CA GLN A 222 -27.04 1.65 23.28
C GLN A 222 -28.08 2.69 23.67
N ALA A 223 -28.88 3.18 22.72
CA ALA A 223 -29.93 4.15 22.99
C ALA A 223 -31.08 3.53 23.79
N ARG A 224 -31.51 2.30 23.49
CA ARG A 224 -32.52 1.55 24.26
C ARG A 224 -32.07 1.29 25.69
N ALA A 225 -30.80 0.96 25.90
CA ALA A 225 -30.23 0.75 27.23
C ALA A 225 -30.31 1.99 28.13
N SER A 226 -30.52 3.19 27.57
CA SER A 226 -30.69 4.43 28.36
C SER A 226 -32.07 4.58 29.02
N GLY A 227 -33.03 3.69 28.74
CA GLY A 227 -34.37 3.69 29.34
C GLY A 227 -35.26 4.87 28.93
N LYS A 228 -34.88 5.59 27.87
CA LYS A 228 -35.65 6.73 27.34
C LYS A 228 -36.82 6.26 26.47
N PRO A 229 -37.84 7.12 26.25
CA PRO A 229 -38.94 6.81 25.32
C PRO A 229 -38.46 6.62 23.86
N GLU A 230 -39.20 5.82 23.08
CA GLU A 230 -38.82 5.44 21.70
C GLU A 230 -38.59 6.66 20.78
N ASN A 231 -39.44 7.69 20.87
CA ASN A 231 -39.28 8.92 20.09
C ASN A 231 -38.00 9.72 20.43
N ILE A 232 -37.45 9.53 21.64
CA ILE A 232 -36.17 10.12 22.05
C ILE A 232 -35.02 9.21 21.60
N ILE A 233 -35.19 7.90 21.65
CA ILE A 233 -34.24 6.90 21.13
C ILE A 233 -34.02 7.12 19.63
N GLU A 234 -35.07 7.26 18.84
CA GLU A 234 -34.99 7.52 17.40
C GLU A 234 -34.15 8.77 17.10
N LYS A 235 -34.44 9.88 17.78
CA LYS A 235 -33.67 11.13 17.63
C LYS A 235 -32.20 10.98 18.07
N MET A 236 -31.94 10.17 19.10
CA MET A 236 -30.58 9.89 19.55
C MET A 236 -29.80 9.08 18.51
N VAL A 237 -30.41 8.04 17.95
CA VAL A 237 -29.80 7.21 16.90
C VAL A 237 -29.53 8.04 15.65
N GLU A 238 -30.50 8.86 15.22
CA GLU A 238 -30.34 9.76 14.06
C GLU A 238 -29.16 10.72 14.25
N GLY A 239 -29.06 11.37 15.40
CA GLY A 239 -27.96 12.29 15.70
C GLY A 239 -26.59 11.60 15.73
N ARG A 240 -26.51 10.38 16.27
CA ARG A 240 -25.27 9.58 16.30
C ARG A 240 -24.88 9.06 14.92
N LEU A 241 -25.85 8.63 14.11
CA LEU A 241 -25.61 8.25 12.71
C LEU A 241 -25.11 9.43 11.89
N ARG A 242 -25.65 10.64 12.10
CA ARG A 242 -25.12 11.85 11.45
C ARG A 242 -23.64 12.05 11.79
N LYS A 243 -23.27 11.92 13.06
CA LYS A 243 -21.87 12.03 13.50
C LYS A 243 -21.00 10.93 12.89
N PHE A 244 -21.51 9.70 12.81
CA PHE A 244 -20.81 8.61 12.14
C PHE A 244 -20.53 8.95 10.67
N TYR A 245 -21.48 9.51 9.92
CA TYR A 245 -21.22 9.95 8.55
C TYR A 245 -20.17 11.07 8.48
N GLU A 246 -20.20 12.04 9.39
CA GLU A 246 -19.19 13.11 9.50
C GLU A 246 -17.79 12.59 9.85
N GLU A 247 -17.67 11.39 10.42
CA GLU A 247 -16.39 10.74 10.72
C GLU A 247 -15.97 9.75 9.61
N ALA A 248 -16.92 9.07 8.95
CA ALA A 248 -16.65 7.97 8.03
C ALA A 248 -16.65 8.38 6.54
N CYS A 249 -17.43 9.38 6.14
CA CYS A 249 -17.60 9.77 4.74
C CYS A 249 -16.78 11.02 4.44
N LEU A 250 -15.84 10.92 3.50
CA LEU A 250 -14.93 12.01 3.14
C LEU A 250 -15.67 13.32 2.84
N VAL A 251 -16.73 13.30 2.03
CA VAL A 251 -17.45 14.53 1.64
C VAL A 251 -18.22 15.18 2.78
N ASP A 252 -18.52 14.43 3.86
CA ASP A 252 -19.19 14.93 5.06
C ASP A 252 -18.22 15.41 6.14
N GLN A 253 -16.93 15.05 6.06
CA GLN A 253 -15.91 15.42 7.03
C GLN A 253 -15.66 16.94 7.02
N VAL A 254 -15.43 17.50 8.21
CA VAL A 254 -14.92 18.87 8.37
C VAL A 254 -13.48 18.91 7.90
N PHE A 255 -13.18 19.84 7.00
CA PHE A 255 -11.91 19.93 6.33
C PHE A 255 -10.80 20.34 7.31
N VAL A 256 -9.75 19.53 7.39
CA VAL A 256 -8.68 19.69 8.40
C VAL A 256 -7.87 20.98 8.26
N MET A 257 -7.94 21.65 7.10
CA MET A 257 -7.16 22.85 6.84
C MET A 257 -7.84 24.14 7.30
N ASP A 258 -9.16 24.22 7.21
CA ASP A 258 -9.93 25.40 7.64
C ASP A 258 -10.76 25.13 8.91
N THR A 259 -10.96 23.86 9.28
CA THR A 259 -11.72 23.41 10.45
C THR A 259 -13.17 23.90 10.50
N GLU A 260 -13.72 24.29 9.35
CA GLU A 260 -15.04 24.91 9.26
C GLU A 260 -15.88 24.27 8.15
N SER A 261 -15.33 24.19 6.95
CA SER A 261 -16.06 23.76 5.75
C SER A 261 -16.10 22.24 5.65
N LYS A 262 -17.11 21.67 5.00
CA LYS A 262 -17.07 20.26 4.61
C LYS A 262 -16.18 20.07 3.39
N VAL A 263 -15.49 18.93 3.30
CA VAL A 263 -14.66 18.60 2.13
C VAL A 263 -15.46 18.64 0.82
N GLY A 264 -16.70 18.13 0.83
CA GLY A 264 -17.57 18.18 -0.34
C GLY A 264 -17.81 19.60 -0.84
N ASP A 265 -18.05 20.54 0.07
CA ASP A 265 -18.27 21.95 -0.24
C ASP A 265 -16.98 22.61 -0.77
N VAL A 266 -15.84 22.34 -0.13
CA VAL A 266 -14.52 22.84 -0.57
C VAL A 266 -14.20 22.43 -2.00
N VAL A 267 -14.48 21.17 -2.36
CA VAL A 267 -14.26 20.67 -3.73
C VAL A 267 -15.25 21.30 -4.71
N ALA A 268 -16.53 21.37 -4.34
CA ALA A 268 -17.57 21.97 -5.19
C ALA A 268 -17.29 23.46 -5.47
N ASP A 269 -16.86 24.22 -4.47
CA ASP A 269 -16.53 25.64 -4.60
C ASP A 269 -15.28 25.86 -5.45
N ALA A 270 -14.24 25.04 -5.26
CA ALA A 270 -13.07 25.06 -6.15
C ALA A 270 -13.44 24.77 -7.62
N GLY A 271 -14.40 23.86 -7.86
CA GLY A 271 -14.96 23.62 -9.20
C GLY A 271 -15.60 24.87 -9.80
N LYS A 272 -16.46 25.56 -9.03
CA LYS A 272 -17.13 26.80 -9.47
C LYS A 272 -16.12 27.90 -9.78
N GLU A 273 -15.12 28.09 -8.92
CA GLU A 273 -14.05 29.08 -9.12
C GLU A 273 -13.19 28.75 -10.35
N ALA A 274 -12.98 27.47 -10.63
CA ALA A 274 -12.28 27.01 -11.82
C ALA A 274 -13.10 27.16 -13.12
N GLY A 275 -14.41 27.42 -13.01
CA GLY A 275 -15.32 27.65 -14.14
C GLY A 275 -16.16 26.44 -14.54
N GLY A 276 -16.34 25.46 -13.66
CA GLY A 276 -17.13 24.24 -13.91
C GLY A 276 -17.71 23.64 -12.62
N ALA A 277 -17.92 22.33 -12.61
CA ALA A 277 -18.30 21.56 -11.44
C ALA A 277 -17.16 20.60 -11.05
N ALA A 278 -17.00 20.34 -9.75
CA ALA A 278 -16.03 19.36 -9.27
C ALA A 278 -16.63 18.52 -8.13
N ALA A 279 -16.26 17.24 -8.08
CA ALA A 279 -16.64 16.31 -7.04
C ALA A 279 -15.53 15.30 -6.77
N VAL A 280 -15.50 14.72 -5.56
CA VAL A 280 -14.58 13.61 -5.28
C VAL A 280 -15.12 12.34 -5.93
N GLY A 281 -14.35 11.74 -6.83
CA GLY A 281 -14.72 10.50 -7.51
C GLY A 281 -14.20 9.22 -6.84
N GLY A 282 -13.18 9.35 -5.98
CA GLY A 282 -12.54 8.21 -5.33
C GLY A 282 -11.28 8.60 -4.58
N PHE A 283 -10.83 7.74 -3.67
CA PHE A 283 -9.51 7.86 -3.08
C PHE A 283 -8.90 6.49 -2.78
N ILE A 284 -7.57 6.44 -2.70
CA ILE A 284 -6.80 5.32 -2.17
C ILE A 284 -5.96 5.88 -1.03
N ARG A 285 -5.93 5.19 0.11
CA ARG A 285 -5.03 5.51 1.23
C ARG A 285 -4.35 4.24 1.72
N TYR A 286 -3.02 4.20 1.63
CA TYR A 286 -2.22 3.17 2.30
C TYR A 286 -1.46 3.78 3.46
N ALA A 287 -1.67 3.23 4.65
CA ALA A 287 -0.73 3.37 5.76
C ALA A 287 0.13 2.09 5.85
N LEU A 288 1.43 2.26 5.97
CA LEU A 288 2.37 1.14 6.11
C LEU A 288 1.98 0.26 7.30
N GLY A 289 1.95 -1.05 7.07
CA GLY A 289 1.71 -2.06 8.11
C GLY A 289 0.26 -2.12 8.61
N GLU A 290 -0.65 -1.36 8.00
CA GLU A 290 -2.06 -1.36 8.39
C GLU A 290 -2.67 -2.76 8.31
N GLY A 291 -3.23 -3.24 9.42
CA GLY A 291 -3.81 -4.58 9.53
C GLY A 291 -2.79 -5.71 9.73
N LEU A 292 -1.50 -5.42 9.86
CA LEU A 292 -0.48 -6.39 10.25
C LEU A 292 -0.29 -6.38 11.77
N ALA A 293 -0.10 -7.57 12.36
CA ALA A 293 0.33 -7.68 13.74
C ALA A 293 1.72 -7.05 13.90
N LYS A 294 1.85 -6.10 14.83
CA LYS A 294 3.16 -5.56 15.21
C LYS A 294 3.87 -6.57 16.10
N LYS A 295 5.17 -6.73 15.90
CA LYS A 295 6.00 -7.53 16.80
C LYS A 295 6.23 -6.71 18.06
N ASP A 296 5.61 -7.10 19.17
CA ASP A 296 5.93 -6.57 20.49
C ASP A 296 7.25 -7.22 20.95
N GLU A 297 8.35 -6.48 20.86
CA GLU A 297 9.65 -6.93 21.36
C GLU A 297 9.91 -6.35 22.75
N ASP A 298 9.85 -7.19 23.79
CA ASP A 298 10.37 -6.84 25.11
C ASP A 298 11.88 -7.11 25.15
N PHE A 299 12.64 -6.06 24.84
CA PHE A 299 14.10 -6.10 24.82
C PHE A 299 14.69 -6.53 26.18
N ALA A 300 14.03 -6.22 27.30
CA ALA A 300 14.51 -6.62 28.62
C ALA A 300 14.34 -8.14 28.83
N ALA A 301 13.21 -8.70 28.38
CA ALA A 301 12.99 -10.14 28.41
C ALA A 301 13.95 -10.90 27.48
N GLU A 302 14.25 -10.37 26.29
CA GLU A 302 15.19 -10.98 25.35
C GLU A 302 16.64 -10.97 25.88
N VAL A 303 17.07 -9.84 26.47
CA VAL A 303 18.38 -9.75 27.14
C VAL A 303 18.45 -10.71 28.32
N ALA A 304 17.40 -10.81 29.13
CA ALA A 304 17.35 -11.74 30.26
C ALA A 304 17.42 -13.22 29.84
N ALA A 305 16.74 -13.58 28.73
CA ALA A 305 16.78 -14.93 28.18
C ALA A 305 18.15 -15.31 27.62
N THR A 306 18.91 -14.33 27.10
CA THR A 306 20.22 -14.57 26.48
C THR A 306 21.37 -14.53 27.50
N ALA A 307 21.22 -13.76 28.59
CA ALA A 307 22.21 -13.64 29.66
C ALA A 307 22.16 -14.76 30.72
N GLY A 308 21.10 -15.59 30.72
CA GLY A 308 20.89 -16.70 31.65
C GLY A 308 21.33 -18.08 31.16
N GLY A 309 22.00 -18.17 30.01
CA GLY A 309 22.49 -19.41 29.38
C GLY A 309 24.00 -19.59 29.46
#